data_AF-A0A1B7ME05-F1
#
_entry.id   AF-A0A1B7ME05-F1
#
_cell.length_a   1.000
_cell.length_b   1.000
_cell.length_c   1.000
_cell.angle_alpha   90.00
_cell.angle_beta   90.00
_cell.angle_gamma   90.00
#
_symmetry.space_group_name_H-M   'P 1'
#
loop_
_entity.id
_entity.type
_entity.pdbx_description
1 polymer ?
#
loop_
_entity_poly.entity_id
_entity_poly.type
_entity_poly.pdbx_seq_one_letter_code
_entity_poly.pdbx_strand_id
1 'polypeptide(L)'
;VLFLTHQKDFTVTINAIKMRPTGSPLFAASISDSNSAFLNGQTVPIAEYASAAITLPLDIDLWHRRLAHHHLAGVRTLLDKKLVTGMTLDSKSAPDPICEPCLAGKMHPNPFPPSKWHTSQP
;
A
#
# COMPACT_ATOMS: atom_id res chain seq x y z
N VAL A 1 -26.72 -16.56 -9.09
CA VAL A 1 -26.72 -16.80 -7.62
C VAL A 1 -27.52 -15.73 -6.88
N LEU A 2 -27.13 -14.46 -6.89
CA LEU A 2 -27.83 -13.40 -6.13
C LEU A 2 -29.26 -13.10 -6.59
N PHE A 3 -29.53 -13.20 -7.89
CA PHE A 3 -30.89 -13.09 -8.44
C PHE A 3 -31.83 -14.20 -7.93
N LEU A 4 -31.31 -15.42 -7.76
CA LEU A 4 -32.10 -16.57 -7.32
C LEU A 4 -32.42 -16.50 -5.83
N THR A 5 -31.46 -16.05 -5.02
CA THR A 5 -31.68 -15.75 -3.59
C THR A 5 -32.72 -14.65 -3.40
N HIS A 6 -32.79 -13.65 -4.29
CA HIS A 6 -33.77 -12.56 -4.20
C HIS A 6 -35.17 -12.94 -4.71
N GLN A 7 -35.27 -13.64 -5.84
CA GLN A 7 -36.55 -13.85 -6.53
C GLN A 7 -37.25 -15.18 -6.20
N LYS A 8 -36.54 -16.11 -5.54
CA LYS A 8 -37.00 -17.48 -5.35
C LYS A 8 -36.71 -18.03 -3.95
N ASP A 9 -36.41 -17.15 -2.99
CA ASP A 9 -36.15 -17.47 -1.57
C ASP A 9 -35.12 -18.60 -1.35
N PHE A 10 -34.14 -18.73 -2.25
CA PHE A 10 -33.07 -19.72 -2.06
C PHE A 10 -32.05 -19.21 -1.04
N THR A 11 -31.66 -20.08 -0.10
CA THR A 11 -30.56 -19.81 0.84
C THR A 11 -29.24 -20.29 0.23
N VAL A 12 -28.25 -19.40 0.13
CA VAL A 12 -26.90 -19.75 -0.36
C VAL A 12 -25.93 -19.76 0.83
N THR A 13 -25.28 -20.90 1.05
CA THR A 13 -24.27 -21.07 2.10
C THR A 13 -22.89 -21.22 1.46
N ILE A 14 -21.94 -20.34 1.78
CA ILE A 14 -20.56 -20.40 1.29
C ILE A 14 -19.71 -21.16 2.31
N ASN A 15 -19.36 -22.41 2.01
CA ASN A 15 -18.64 -23.31 2.93
C ASN A 15 -17.10 -23.16 2.91
N ALA A 16 -16.54 -22.31 2.03
CA ALA A 16 -15.09 -22.24 1.79
C ALA A 16 -14.30 -21.36 2.78
N ILE A 17 -14.96 -20.60 3.65
CA ILE A 17 -14.30 -19.88 4.76
C ILE A 17 -14.72 -20.58 6.06
N LYS A 18 -13.84 -21.43 6.57
CA LYS A 18 -14.13 -22.32 7.70
C LYS A 18 -14.16 -21.52 9.01
N MET A 19 -15.34 -21.04 9.41
CA MET A 19 -15.63 -20.55 10.77
C MET A 19 -16.93 -21.21 11.23
N ARG A 20 -16.86 -22.20 12.11
CA ARG A 20 -18.02 -22.92 12.67
C ARG A 20 -17.71 -23.31 14.12
N PRO A 21 -18.72 -23.36 15.03
CA PRO A 21 -19.81 -24.33 14.94
C PRO A 21 -21.22 -23.79 15.30
N THR A 22 -22.22 -24.68 15.19
CA THR A 22 -23.61 -24.60 15.73
C THR A 22 -24.68 -23.84 14.93
N GLY A 23 -25.09 -24.38 13.76
CA GLY A 23 -26.47 -24.29 13.22
C GLY A 23 -27.09 -22.91 12.93
N SER A 24 -26.42 -21.83 13.32
CA SER A 24 -26.93 -20.47 13.36
C SER A 24 -26.12 -19.65 12.36
N PRO A 25 -26.76 -18.81 11.54
CA PRO A 25 -26.03 -17.94 10.62
C PRO A 25 -25.12 -16.98 11.40
N LEU A 26 -23.81 -17.01 11.12
CA LEU A 26 -22.81 -16.11 11.75
C LEU A 26 -22.75 -14.74 11.09
N PHE A 27 -23.07 -14.70 9.80
CA PHE A 27 -23.10 -13.48 8.98
C PHE A 27 -24.34 -13.55 8.10
N ALA A 28 -25.13 -12.47 8.11
CA ALA A 28 -26.25 -12.30 7.20
C ALA A 28 -25.89 -11.22 6.18
N ALA A 29 -26.41 -11.34 4.96
CA ALA A 29 -26.28 -10.30 3.95
C ALA A 29 -27.63 -10.04 3.30
N SER A 30 -28.00 -8.78 3.13
CA SER A 30 -29.19 -8.37 2.38
C SER A 30 -28.83 -8.14 0.91
N ILE A 31 -29.75 -8.43 0.00
CA ILE A 31 -29.59 -8.21 -1.43
C ILE A 31 -30.48 -7.04 -1.84
N SER A 32 -29.92 -6.07 -2.55
CA SER A 32 -30.67 -4.95 -3.13
C SER A 32 -31.39 -5.32 -4.43
N ASP A 33 -32.30 -4.46 -4.89
CA ASP A 33 -32.98 -4.60 -6.19
C ASP A 33 -32.01 -4.67 -7.38
N SER A 34 -30.80 -4.11 -7.23
CA SER A 34 -29.72 -4.18 -8.21
C SER A 34 -28.90 -5.47 -8.15
N ASN A 35 -29.34 -6.50 -7.41
CA ASN A 35 -28.61 -7.73 -7.13
C ASN A 35 -27.23 -7.52 -6.49
N SER A 36 -27.06 -6.45 -5.69
CA SER A 36 -25.84 -6.22 -4.90
C SER A 36 -26.05 -6.75 -3.49
N ALA A 37 -25.05 -7.46 -2.94
CA ALA A 37 -25.13 -8.02 -1.58
C ALA A 37 -24.39 -7.12 -0.59
N PHE A 38 -25.03 -6.83 0.55
CA PHE A 38 -24.47 -6.03 1.65
C PHE A 38 -24.39 -6.89 2.91
N LEU A 39 -23.24 -6.92 3.56
CA LEU A 39 -23.08 -7.60 4.84
C LEU A 39 -23.87 -6.85 5.92
N ASN A 40 -24.77 -7.54 6.61
CA ASN A 40 -25.54 -7.01 7.72
C ASN A 40 -24.64 -6.99 8.97
N GLY A 41 -23.77 -6.00 9.05
CA GLY A 41 -22.85 -5.80 10.16
C GLY A 41 -22.71 -4.33 10.52
N GLN A 42 -22.31 -4.06 11.76
CA GLN A 42 -21.87 -2.75 12.20
C GLN A 42 -20.37 -2.80 12.48
N THR A 43 -19.64 -1.77 12.06
CA THR A 43 -18.27 -1.56 12.52
C THR A 43 -18.31 -0.90 13.89
N VAL A 44 -17.55 -1.45 14.84
CA VAL A 44 -17.33 -0.77 16.13
C VAL A 44 -16.19 0.23 15.90
N PRO A 45 -16.40 1.54 16.12
CA PRO A 45 -15.31 2.50 16.05
C PRO A 45 -14.29 2.17 17.13
N ILE A 46 -13.14 1.67 16.70
CA ILE A 46 -11.97 1.53 17.56
C ILE A 46 -11.28 2.89 17.56
N ALA A 47 -10.89 3.38 18.74
CA ALA A 47 -10.04 4.55 18.84
C ALA A 47 -8.71 4.23 18.14
N GLU A 48 -8.55 4.75 16.93
CA GLU A 48 -7.30 4.67 16.20
C GLU A 48 -6.33 5.68 16.80
N TYR A 49 -5.24 5.18 17.36
CA TYR A 49 -4.14 6.02 17.79
C TYR A 49 -3.14 6.11 16.64
N ALA A 50 -3.04 7.29 16.02
CA ALA A 50 -1.90 7.60 15.18
C ALA A 50 -0.67 7.71 16.07
N SER A 51 0.38 6.91 15.82
CA SER A 51 1.65 7.10 16.52
C SER A 51 2.12 8.53 16.30
N ALA A 52 2.54 9.20 17.37
CA ALA A 52 3.19 10.50 17.25
C ALA A 52 4.31 10.40 16.20
N ALA A 53 4.30 11.33 15.24
CA ALA A 53 5.33 11.41 14.22
C ALA A 53 6.70 11.51 14.92
N ILE A 54 7.67 10.79 14.35
CA ILE A 54 9.04 10.65 14.80
C ILE A 54 9.61 11.95 15.41
N THR A 55 10.27 11.89 16.57
CA THR A 55 10.93 13.03 17.25
C THR A 55 12.27 13.42 16.62
N LEU A 56 12.67 12.73 15.55
CA LEU A 56 13.86 13.07 14.80
C LEU A 56 13.62 14.38 14.03
N PRO A 57 14.64 15.24 13.92
CA PRO A 57 14.54 16.46 13.12
C PRO A 57 14.05 16.13 11.71
N LEU A 58 13.10 16.91 11.17
CA LEU A 58 12.81 16.87 9.74
C LEU A 58 14.02 17.43 8.99
N ASP A 59 14.86 16.55 8.48
CA ASP A 59 15.95 16.89 7.58
C ASP A 59 15.63 16.49 6.14
N ILE A 60 16.49 16.91 5.23
CA ILE A 60 16.33 16.65 3.80
C ILE A 60 16.41 15.15 3.48
N ASP A 61 17.15 14.36 4.27
CA ASP A 61 17.29 12.91 4.10
C ASP A 61 16.03 12.15 4.49
N LEU A 62 15.33 12.61 5.52
CA LEU A 62 14.03 12.09 5.90
C LEU A 62 13.00 12.36 4.81
N TRP A 63 13.00 13.56 4.23
CA TRP A 63 12.12 13.88 3.10
C TRP A 63 12.46 13.08 1.85
N HIS A 64 13.74 12.89 1.55
CA HIS A 64 14.20 12.01 0.48
C HIS A 64 13.62 10.60 0.60
N ARG A 65 13.68 10.00 1.81
CA ARG A 65 13.11 8.67 2.09
C ARG A 65 11.58 8.65 2.00
N ARG A 66 10.89 9.64 2.60
CA ARG A 66 9.41 9.74 2.58
C ARG A 66 8.84 9.91 1.17
N LEU A 67 9.58 10.57 0.28
CA LEU A 67 9.21 10.75 -1.12
C LEU A 67 9.70 9.59 -2.01
N ALA A 68 9.72 8.37 -1.47
CA ALA A 68 10.11 7.16 -2.17
C ALA A 68 11.50 7.28 -2.86
N HIS A 69 12.47 7.82 -2.13
CA HIS A 69 13.85 7.95 -2.62
C HIS A 69 14.00 8.84 -3.87
N HIS A 70 13.16 9.88 -4.00
CA HIS A 70 13.29 10.87 -5.06
C HIS A 70 14.67 11.54 -5.04
N HIS A 71 15.23 11.90 -6.19
CA HIS A 71 16.59 12.43 -6.23
C HIS A 71 16.76 13.68 -5.34
N LEU A 72 17.86 13.75 -4.60
CA LEU A 72 18.06 14.76 -3.55
C LEU A 72 17.92 16.20 -4.06
N ALA A 73 18.41 16.48 -5.28
CA ALA A 73 18.26 17.80 -5.91
C ALA A 73 16.80 18.16 -6.20
N GLY A 74 15.94 17.18 -6.46
CA GLY A 74 14.51 17.36 -6.71
C GLY A 74 13.79 17.68 -5.41
N VAL A 75 14.12 16.94 -4.34
CA VAL A 75 13.61 17.23 -2.99
C VAL A 75 14.00 18.64 -2.55
N ARG A 76 15.26 19.07 -2.80
CA ARG A 76 15.69 20.46 -2.57
C ARG A 76 14.89 21.45 -3.41
N THR A 77 14.68 21.16 -4.69
CA THR A 77 13.89 22.02 -5.59
C THR A 77 12.46 22.21 -5.08
N LEU A 78 11.82 21.15 -4.55
CA LEU A 78 10.47 21.23 -3.98
C LEU A 78 10.41 22.24 -2.83
N LEU A 79 11.43 22.23 -1.97
CA LEU A 79 11.53 23.14 -0.83
C LEU A 79 11.90 24.57 -1.28
N ASP A 80 12.99 24.71 -2.05
CA ASP A 80 13.56 26.00 -2.45
C ASP A 80 12.58 26.82 -3.30
N LYS A 81 11.84 26.14 -4.18
CA LYS A 81 10.83 26.77 -5.05
C LYS A 81 9.42 26.76 -4.44
N LYS A 82 9.26 26.30 -3.18
CA LYS A 82 7.97 26.24 -2.47
C LYS A 82 6.87 25.53 -3.28
N LEU A 83 7.19 24.40 -3.90
CA LEU A 83 6.28 23.65 -4.79
C LEU A 83 5.32 22.71 -4.05
N VAL A 84 5.46 22.57 -2.73
CA VAL A 84 4.66 21.68 -1.89
C VAL A 84 4.23 22.38 -0.61
N THR A 85 3.06 21.99 -0.08
CA THR A 85 2.53 22.50 1.18
C THR A 85 2.86 21.53 2.32
N GLY A 86 3.22 22.04 3.49
CA GLY A 86 3.48 21.22 4.69
C GLY A 86 4.86 20.55 4.75
N MET A 87 5.78 20.89 3.84
CA MET A 87 7.18 20.46 3.92
C MET A 87 7.99 21.49 4.73
N THR A 88 8.54 21.07 5.87
CA THR A 88 9.40 21.89 6.73
C THR A 88 10.76 21.23 6.94
N LEU A 89 11.78 22.01 7.25
CA LEU A 89 13.07 21.50 7.70
C LEU A 89 13.35 22.02 9.11
N ASP A 90 13.51 21.10 10.06
CA ASP A 90 13.87 21.40 11.45
C ASP A 90 15.40 21.35 11.65
N SER A 91 16.12 20.75 10.70
CA SER A 91 17.57 20.66 10.70
C SER A 91 18.16 21.12 9.37
N LYS A 92 19.33 21.77 9.46
CA LYS A 92 20.18 22.16 8.32
C LYS A 92 21.40 21.24 8.16
N SER A 93 21.41 20.09 8.83
CA SER A 93 22.47 19.11 8.67
C SER A 93 22.68 18.76 7.20
N ALA A 94 23.94 18.63 6.80
CA ALA A 94 24.26 18.12 5.48
C ALA A 94 23.72 16.69 5.37
N PRO A 95 23.05 16.34 4.26
CA PRO A 95 22.58 14.99 4.03
C PRO A 95 23.74 14.01 3.91
N ASP A 96 23.50 12.76 4.29
CA ASP A 96 24.43 11.67 3.99
C ASP A 96 24.65 11.62 2.47
N PRO A 97 25.90 11.68 1.98
CA PRO A 97 26.18 11.54 0.55
C PRO A 97 25.71 10.20 -0.01
N ILE A 98 25.51 9.17 0.81
CA ILE A 98 25.13 7.82 0.41
C ILE A 98 23.81 7.42 1.07
N CYS A 99 22.79 7.18 0.24
CA CYS A 99 21.58 6.51 0.68
C CYS A 99 21.65 5.03 0.28
N GLU A 100 21.89 4.11 1.22
CA GLU A 100 22.04 2.68 0.92
C GLU A 100 20.88 2.08 0.09
N PRO A 101 19.60 2.36 0.39
CA PRO A 101 18.49 1.89 -0.46
C PRO A 101 18.57 2.43 -1.90
N CYS A 102 18.98 3.68 -2.09
CA CYS A 102 19.20 4.24 -3.43
C CYS A 102 20.34 3.53 -4.14
N LEU A 103 21.44 3.27 -3.44
CA LEU A 103 22.61 2.60 -3.99
C LEU A 103 22.21 1.19 -4.46
N ALA A 104 21.53 0.42 -3.61
CA ALA A 104 21.05 -0.91 -3.95
C ALA A 104 20.03 -0.89 -5.10
N GLY A 105 19.11 0.07 -5.11
CA GLY A 105 18.06 0.17 -6.13
C GLY A 105 18.49 0.75 -7.48
N LYS A 106 19.57 1.56 -7.51
CA LYS A 106 20.11 2.15 -8.74
C LYS A 106 21.34 1.42 -9.27
N MET A 107 21.85 0.42 -8.56
CA MET A 107 22.96 -0.39 -9.03
C MET A 107 22.54 -1.08 -10.33
N HIS A 108 23.28 -0.83 -11.40
CA HIS A 108 23.08 -1.56 -12.65
C HIS A 108 23.28 -3.05 -12.35
N PRO A 109 22.37 -3.94 -12.77
CA PRO A 109 22.60 -5.36 -12.63
C PRO A 109 23.91 -5.70 -13.35
N ASN A 110 24.71 -6.59 -12.75
CA ASN A 110 25.84 -7.15 -13.46
C ASN A 110 25.34 -7.78 -14.78
N PRO A 111 26.16 -7.76 -15.85
CA PRO A 111 25.81 -8.45 -17.08
C PRO A 111 25.37 -9.88 -16.78
N PHE A 112 24.32 -10.34 -17.44
CA PHE A 112 23.92 -11.73 -17.35
C PHE A 112 25.11 -12.62 -17.79
N PRO A 113 25.32 -13.77 -17.13
CA PRO A 113 26.30 -14.74 -17.61
C PRO A 113 26.04 -15.06 -19.07
N PRO A 114 27.08 -15.22 -19.90
CA PRO A 114 26.90 -15.60 -21.30
C PRO A 114 26.13 -16.92 -21.36
N SER A 115 25.10 -16.99 -22.20
CA SER A 115 24.36 -18.23 -22.40
C SER A 115 25.25 -19.26 -23.09
N LYS A 116 25.13 -20.53 -22.69
CA LYS A 116 25.75 -21.66 -23.41
C LYS A 116 25.14 -21.86 -24.80
N TRP A 117 23.95 -21.31 -24.99
CA TRP A 117 23.18 -21.37 -26.23
C TRP A 117 23.25 -19.99 -26.86
N HIS A 118 24.06 -19.87 -27.90
CA HIS A 118 24.04 -18.73 -28.79
C HIS A 118 23.43 -19.20 -30.11
N THR A 119 22.34 -18.56 -30.51
CA THR A 119 21.79 -18.71 -31.86
C THR A 119 22.64 -17.86 -32.80
N SER A 120 23.27 -18.48 -33.79
CA SER A 120 24.13 -17.79 -34.76
C SER A 120 23.35 -17.17 -35.93
N GLN A 121 22.07 -17.49 -36.11
CA GLN A 121 21.17 -16.91 -37.11
C GLN A 121 19.70 -16.93 -36.64
N PRO A 122 18.88 -15.91 -36.98
CA PRO A 122 17.51 -15.74 -36.48
C PRO A 122 16.57 -16.92 -36.77
#